data_AF-A0A7G8FYF6-F1
#
_entry.id   AF-A0A7G8FYF6-F1
#
_cell.length_a   1.000
_cell.length_b   1.000
_cell.length_c   1.000
_cell.angle_alpha   90.00
_cell.angle_beta   90.00
_cell.angle_gamma   90.00
#
_symmetry.space_group_name_H-M   'P 1'
#
loop_
_entity.id
_entity.type
_entity.pdbx_description
1 polymer ?
#
loop_
_entity_poly.entity_id
_entity_poly.type
_entity_poly.pdbx_seq_one_letter_code
_entity_poly.pdbx_strand_id
1 'polypeptide(L)'
;MYNNDTDRMVILKCIGENQFYREKVVMPKELYWFEAPLNSRLEIWQMSTQGQMLHIRADVSDYAFNKKSADESPITSLWAC
;
A
#
# COMPACT_ATOMS: atom_id res chain seq x y z
N MET A 1 0.91 0.12 -2.09
CA MET A 1 2.08 0.73 -1.42
C MET A 1 1.59 1.50 -0.22
N TYR A 2 2.31 1.39 0.89
CA TYR A 2 2.06 2.16 2.10
C TYR A 2 3.32 2.91 2.50
N ASN A 3 3.18 4.18 2.88
CA ASN A 3 4.26 5.00 3.42
C ASN A 3 4.01 5.24 4.92
N ASN A 4 4.95 4.82 5.78
CA ASN A 4 4.86 5.13 7.20
C ASN A 4 5.52 6.48 7.50
N ASP A 5 4.77 7.57 7.32
CA ASP A 5 5.27 8.92 7.60
C ASP A 5 5.42 9.25 9.10
N THR A 6 5.12 8.30 9.99
CA THR A 6 5.24 8.49 11.45
C THR A 6 6.65 8.17 11.96
N ASP A 7 6.94 8.61 13.19
CA ASP A 7 8.18 8.29 13.90
C ASP A 7 8.09 6.97 14.70
N ARG A 8 7.03 6.19 14.48
CA ARG A 8 6.75 4.95 15.20
C ARG A 8 6.60 3.78 14.24
N MET A 9 6.90 2.58 14.71
CA MET A 9 6.59 1.35 13.96
C MET A 9 5.08 1.14 13.89
N VAL A 10 4.62 0.62 12.76
CA VAL A 10 3.25 0.15 12.58
C VAL A 10 3.27 -1.29 12.06
N ILE A 11 2.19 -2.03 12.29
CA ILE A 11 2.02 -3.37 11.73
C ILE A 11 0.99 -3.28 10.62
N LEU A 12 1.42 -3.59 9.40
CA LEU A 12 0.55 -3.70 8.23
C LEU A 12 0.14 -5.16 8.05
N LYS A 13 -1.17 -5.40 7.94
CA LYS A 13 -1.75 -6.73 7.70
C LYS A 13 -2.62 -6.69 6.45
N CYS A 14 -2.41 -7.65 5.55
CA CYS A 14 -3.30 -7.92 4.44
C CYS A 14 -4.00 -9.25 4.70
N ILE A 15 -5.33 -9.25 4.73
CA ILE A 15 -6.17 -10.41 5.06
C ILE A 15 -7.14 -10.61 3.89
N GLY A 16 -6.96 -11.69 3.15
CA GLY A 16 -7.74 -11.99 1.96
C GLY A 16 -8.47 -13.33 2.05
N GLU A 17 -9.17 -13.67 0.98
CA GLU A 17 -9.80 -14.98 0.81
C GLU A 17 -8.75 -16.10 0.70
N ASN A 18 -9.22 -17.35 0.71
CA ASN A 18 -8.38 -18.55 0.53
C ASN A 18 -7.20 -18.60 1.52
N GLN A 19 -7.42 -18.15 2.76
CA GLN A 19 -6.43 -18.11 3.83
C GLN A 19 -5.21 -17.21 3.50
N PHE A 20 -5.35 -16.25 2.58
CA PHE A 20 -4.30 -15.28 2.33
C PHE A 20 -4.09 -14.38 3.56
N TYR A 21 -2.88 -14.42 4.10
CA TYR A 21 -2.47 -13.56 5.20
C TYR A 21 -1.03 -13.09 4.98
N ARG A 22 -0.80 -11.78 5.05
CA ARG A 22 0.53 -11.18 5.02
C ARG A 22 0.63 -10.13 6.10
N GLU A 23 1.70 -10.18 6.90
CA GLU A 23 1.96 -9.22 7.96
C GLU A 23 3.40 -8.69 7.85
N LYS A 24 3.58 -7.38 8.05
CA LYS A 24 4.90 -6.72 8.10
C LYS A 24 4.89 -5.61 9.13
N VAL A 25 5.92 -5.59 9.98
CA VAL A 25 6.28 -4.39 10.75
C VAL A 25 6.89 -3.37 9.79
N VAL A 26 6.25 -2.23 9.60
CA VAL A 26 6.77 -1.11 8.80
C VAL A 26 7.45 -0.11 9.74
N MET A 27 8.74 0.11 9.52
CA MET A 27 9.60 0.98 10.31
C MET A 27 9.22 2.45 10.13
N PRO A 28 9.61 3.34 11.07
CA PRO A 28 9.48 4.78 10.89
C PRO A 28 10.10 5.22 9.57
N LYS A 29 9.37 6.03 8.79
CA LYS A 29 9.79 6.56 7.48
C LYS A 29 10.08 5.50 6.42
N GLU A 30 9.63 4.25 6.61
CA GLU A 30 9.76 3.19 5.60
C GLU A 30 8.63 3.28 4.57
N LEU A 31 9.02 3.26 3.29
CA LEU A 31 8.13 3.01 2.17
C LEU A 31 8.03 1.51 1.91
N TYR A 32 6.84 0.94 2.07
CA TYR A 32 6.63 -0.49 1.92
C TYR A 32 5.78 -0.82 0.68
N TRP A 33 6.39 -1.60 -0.21
CA TRP A 33 5.74 -2.18 -1.38
C TRP A 33 5.28 -3.59 -1.05
N PHE A 34 4.01 -3.87 -1.34
CA PHE A 34 3.41 -5.16 -1.04
C PHE A 34 2.45 -5.59 -2.14
N GLU A 35 2.27 -6.91 -2.21
CA GLU A 35 1.32 -7.57 -3.10
C GLU A 35 0.31 -8.31 -2.24
N ALA A 36 -0.97 -8.17 -2.60
CA ALA A 36 -2.06 -8.90 -2.00
C ALA A 36 -3.21 -9.02 -3.03
N PRO A 37 -4.07 -10.05 -2.92
CA PRO A 37 -5.29 -10.15 -3.71
C PRO A 37 -6.15 -8.89 -3.59
N LEU A 38 -6.82 -8.50 -4.67
CA LEU A 38 -7.54 -7.21 -4.77
C LEU A 38 -8.68 -7.08 -3.73
N ASN A 39 -9.31 -8.21 -3.40
CA ASN A 39 -10.36 -8.35 -2.39
C ASN A 39 -9.83 -8.51 -0.96
N SER A 40 -8.53 -8.33 -0.75
CA SER A 40 -7.95 -8.37 0.59
C SER A 40 -8.26 -7.08 1.34
N ARG A 41 -8.52 -7.23 2.63
CA ARG A 41 -8.60 -6.14 3.58
C ARG A 41 -7.20 -5.76 4.06
N LEU A 42 -6.91 -4.47 4.06
CA LEU A 42 -5.73 -3.88 4.67
C LEU A 42 -6.07 -3.41 6.10
N GLU A 43 -5.21 -3.72 7.05
CA GLU A 43 -5.25 -3.18 8.40
C GLU A 43 -3.89 -2.61 8.79
N ILE A 44 -3.88 -1.40 9.35
CA ILE A 44 -2.69 -0.77 9.91
C ILE A 44 -2.88 -0.61 11.40
N TRP A 45 -1.99 -1.22 12.16
CA TRP A 45 -2.02 -1.24 13.62
C TRP A 45 -0.87 -0.41 14.17
N GLN A 46 -1.18 0.50 15.08
CA GLN A 46 -0.18 1.32 15.77
C GLN A 46 0.16 0.70 17.12
N MET A 47 1.42 0.85 17.52
CA MET A 47 1.86 0.53 18.88
C MET A 47 1.49 1.69 19.82
N SER A 48 0.69 1.37 20.84
CA SER A 48 0.34 2.28 21.93
C SER A 48 0.84 1.74 23.26
N THR A 49 0.82 2.56 24.30
CA THR A 49 1.10 2.13 25.69
C THR A 49 0.12 1.09 26.21
N GLN A 50 -1.07 0.98 25.59
CA GLN A 50 -2.11 0.00 25.92
C GLN A 50 -2.05 -1.25 25.02
N GLY A 51 -1.04 -1.36 24.15
CA GLY A 51 -0.87 -2.47 23.20
C GLY A 51 -1.12 -2.05 21.75
N GLN A 52 -1.45 -3.02 20.90
CA GLN A 52 -1.70 -2.80 19.48
C GLN A 52 -3.11 -2.23 19.29
N MET A 53 -3.22 -1.09 18.61
CA MET A 53 -4.49 -0.46 18.29
C MET A 53 -4.69 -0.41 16.79
N LEU A 54 -5.84 -0.88 16.32
CA LEU A 54 -6.23 -0.74 14.91
C LEU A 54 -6.43 0.75 14.61
N HIS A 55 -5.63 1.27 13.69
CA HIS A 55 -5.68 2.67 13.29
C HIS A 55 -6.46 2.87 11.99
N ILE A 56 -6.18 2.02 10.99
CA ILE A 56 -6.83 2.07 9.68
C ILE A 56 -7.31 0.69 9.30
N ARG A 57 -8.50 0.64 8.71
CA ARG A 57 -9.03 -0.49 7.95
C ARG A 57 -9.48 0.02 6.58
N ALA A 58 -9.01 -0.60 5.51
CA ALA A 58 -9.29 -0.21 4.14
C ALA A 58 -9.24 -1.42 3.20
N ASP A 59 -9.63 -1.24 1.94
CA ASP A 59 -9.42 -2.27 0.91
C ASP A 59 -8.02 -2.12 0.30
N VAL A 60 -7.38 -3.24 -0.06
CA VAL A 60 -6.05 -3.19 -0.68
C VAL A 60 -6.06 -2.41 -1.99
N SER A 61 -7.19 -2.37 -2.70
CA SER A 61 -7.38 -1.59 -3.92
C SER A 61 -7.11 -0.10 -3.73
N ASP A 62 -7.39 0.45 -2.54
CA ASP A 62 -7.16 1.87 -2.24
C ASP A 62 -5.67 2.23 -2.19
N TYR A 63 -4.82 1.22 -2.04
CA TYR A 63 -3.36 1.33 -1.96
C TYR A 63 -2.67 0.76 -3.20
N ALA A 64 -3.42 0.34 -4.21
CA ALA A 64 -2.87 -0.10 -5.47
C ALA A 64 -2.32 1.10 -6.26
N PHE A 65 -1.12 0.98 -6.81
CA PHE A 65 -0.67 1.96 -7.79
C PHE A 65 -1.47 1.76 -9.08
N ASN A 66 -2.26 2.76 -9.45
CA ASN A 66 -2.76 2.85 -10.80
C ASN A 66 -1.57 3.11 -11.74
N LYS A 67 -1.10 2.07 -12.43
CA LYS A 67 -0.20 2.20 -13.57
C LYS A 67 -0.97 2.79 -14.77
N LYS A 68 -1.43 4.04 -14.65
CA LYS A 68 -2.00 4.82 -15.77
C LYS A 68 -1.13 6.04 -16.03
N SER A 69 0.08 5.82 -16.54
CA SER A 69 0.90 6.86 -17.18
C SER A 69 2.24 6.26 -17.60
N ALA A 70 2.24 5.37 -18.60
CA ALA A 70 3.44 5.03 -19.37
C ALA A 70 3.10 4.53 -20.80
N ASP A 71 1.86 4.72 -21.27
CA ASP A 71 1.44 4.35 -22.62
C ASP A 71 0.60 5.50 -23.21
N GLU A 72 1.23 6.66 -23.34
CA GLU A 72 0.83 7.72 -24.27
C GLU A 72 2.05 8.65 -24.43
N SER A 73 3.06 8.15 -25.14
CA SER A 73 4.02 9.04 -25.79
C SER A 73 3.38 9.44 -27.12
N PRO A 74 2.98 10.70 -27.36
CA PRO A 74 2.62 11.12 -28.70
C PRO A 74 3.92 11.25 -29.50
N ILE A 75 4.38 10.13 -30.06
CA ILE A 75 5.30 10.17 -31.21
C ILE A 75 4.42 10.39 -32.44
N THR A 76 3.89 11.60 -32.60
CA THR A 76 3.32 12.03 -33.87
C THR A 76 3.86 13.40 -34.24
N SER A 77 4.68 13.36 -35.30
CA SER A 77 5.05 14.45 -36.20
C SER A 77 5.81 15.66 -35.62
N LEU A 78 7.13 15.50 -35.47
CA LEU A 78 8.11 16.61 -35.52
C LEU A 78 8.76 16.72 -36.92
N TRP A 79 8.01 16.34 -37.96
CA TRP A 79 8.37 16.48 -39.37
C TRP A 79 7.21 17.15 -40.10
N ALA A 80 6.95 18.41 -39.75
CA ALA A 80 6.14 19.30 -40.57
C ALA A 80 6.86 20.65 -40.63
N CYS A 81 7.25 21.00 -41.86
CA CYS A 81 7.89 22.23 -42.35
C CYS A 81 9.41 22.30 -42.19
#